data_AF-A0A2N0NWJ7-F1
#
_entry.id   AF-A0A2N0NWJ7-F1
#
_cell.length_a   1.000
_cell.length_b   1.000
_cell.length_c   1.000
_cell.angle_alpha   90.00
_cell.angle_beta   90.00
_cell.angle_gamma   90.00
#
_symmetry.space_group_name_H-M   'P 1'
#
loop_
_entity.id
_entity.type
_entity.pdbx_description
1 polymer ?
#
loop_
_entity_poly.entity_id
_entity_poly.type
_entity_poly.pdbx_seq_one_letter_code
_entity_poly.pdbx_strand_id
1 'polypeptide(L)'
;CDNKGATIVIVKIANSEQIVGGYNSLYWNLSSAWKSTRDSFIFSFANKDNLQSAKVGYSNGDESSIYSGNINYGPLFGGGNDLGLSVNNGWYRNYSNSYPDVDIPLNQFKTDDYEVFQVVKK
;
A
#
# COMPACT_ATOMS: atom_id res chain seq x y z
N CYS A 1 8.39 6.66 -8.49
CA CYS A 1 8.39 6.61 -7.00
C CYS A 1 9.80 6.48 -6.42
N ASP A 2 10.72 5.85 -7.15
CA ASP A 2 12.03 5.49 -6.62
C ASP A 2 12.88 6.69 -6.20
N ASN A 3 13.51 6.56 -5.03
CA ASN A 3 14.41 7.54 -4.42
C ASN A 3 13.79 8.93 -4.21
N LYS A 4 12.45 9.02 -4.14
CA LYS A 4 11.73 10.28 -3.89
C LYS A 4 11.42 10.54 -2.41
N GLY A 5 11.87 9.68 -1.49
CA GLY A 5 11.48 9.77 -0.09
C GLY A 5 10.04 9.32 0.12
N ALA A 6 9.40 9.87 1.16
CA ALA A 6 8.09 9.43 1.60
C ALA A 6 7.02 9.65 0.52
N THR A 7 6.12 8.68 0.38
CA THR A 7 5.04 8.72 -0.62
C THR A 7 3.75 8.16 -0.07
N ILE A 8 2.61 8.67 -0.54
CA ILE A 8 1.31 8.05 -0.36
C ILE A 8 0.80 7.53 -1.72
N VAL A 9 0.27 6.31 -1.69
CA VAL A 9 -0.38 5.64 -2.81
C VAL A 9 -1.87 5.62 -2.55
N ILE A 10 -2.67 5.98 -3.56
CA ILE A 10 -4.13 6.00 -3.51
C ILE A 10 -4.65 5.18 -4.69
N VAL A 11 -5.54 4.23 -4.44
CA VAL A 11 -6.03 3.26 -5.43
C VAL A 11 -7.56 3.24 -5.40
N LYS A 12 -8.19 3.47 -6.55
CA LYS A 12 -9.65 3.38 -6.72
C LYS A 12 -10.02 1.99 -7.21
N ILE A 13 -10.78 1.24 -6.41
CA ILE A 13 -11.25 -0.09 -6.78
C ILE A 13 -12.38 0.04 -7.81
N ALA A 14 -12.30 -0.75 -8.88
CA ALA A 14 -13.27 -0.72 -9.97
C ALA A 14 -14.66 -1.20 -9.53
N ASN A 15 -15.70 -0.57 -10.06
CA ASN A 15 -17.11 -0.89 -9.77
C ASN A 15 -17.47 -0.81 -8.26
N SER A 16 -16.75 0.02 -7.50
CA SER A 16 -16.97 0.18 -6.06
C SER A 16 -16.72 1.63 -5.64
N GLU A 17 -17.32 2.07 -4.53
CA GLU A 17 -16.94 3.34 -3.90
C GLU A 17 -15.68 3.26 -3.04
N GLN A 18 -15.10 2.07 -2.93
CA GLN A 18 -13.95 1.81 -2.09
C GLN A 18 -12.65 2.44 -2.65
N ILE A 19 -11.90 3.07 -1.76
CA ILE A 19 -10.54 3.56 -2.01
C ILE A 19 -9.61 2.88 -1.03
N VAL A 20 -8.50 2.33 -1.50
CA VAL A 20 -7.45 1.72 -0.67
C VAL A 20 -6.11 2.38 -0.95
N GLY A 21 -5.14 2.17 -0.08
CA GLY A 21 -3.83 2.74 -0.30
C GLY A 21 -2.87 2.51 0.85
N GLY A 22 -1.72 3.16 0.74
CA GLY A 22 -0.69 3.09 1.76
C GLY A 22 0.29 4.25 1.70
N TYR A 23 0.74 4.66 2.87
CA TYR A 23 1.81 5.62 3.06
C TYR A 23 3.10 4.87 3.39
N ASN A 24 4.13 5.12 2.58
CA ASN A 24 5.49 4.69 2.85
C ASN A 24 6.28 5.89 3.39
N SER A 25 6.71 5.79 4.65
CA SER A 25 7.56 6.78 5.32
C SER A 25 9.01 6.81 4.84
N LEU A 26 9.46 5.75 4.15
CA LEU A 26 10.80 5.58 3.62
C LEU A 26 10.84 6.02 2.15
N TYR A 27 11.64 5.35 1.32
CA TYR A 27 11.69 5.50 -0.12
C TYR A 27 11.63 4.14 -0.80
N TRP A 28 11.15 4.12 -2.03
CA TRP A 28 11.20 2.96 -2.91
C TRP A 28 12.54 2.89 -3.63
N ASN A 29 13.05 1.69 -3.86
CA ASN A 29 14.19 1.43 -4.75
C ASN A 29 14.14 -0.03 -5.23
N LEU A 30 15.00 -0.36 -6.19
CA LEU A 30 15.05 -1.69 -6.82
C LEU A 30 16.07 -2.62 -6.14
N SER A 31 16.09 -2.67 -4.81
CA SER A 31 17.09 -3.45 -4.06
C SER A 31 16.68 -4.90 -3.78
N SER A 32 15.47 -5.33 -4.18
CA SER A 32 14.90 -6.63 -3.83
C SER A 32 14.97 -6.96 -2.32
N ALA A 33 14.72 -5.97 -1.47
CA ALA A 33 14.92 -6.06 -0.03
C ALA A 33 13.75 -5.52 0.78
N TRP A 34 13.52 -6.10 1.95
CA TRP A 34 12.56 -5.62 2.93
C TRP A 34 13.15 -4.51 3.80
N LYS A 35 12.29 -3.60 4.24
CA LYS A 35 12.62 -2.50 5.14
C LYS A 35 11.60 -2.45 6.28
N SER A 36 12.10 -2.24 7.49
CA SER A 36 11.28 -2.02 8.68
C SER A 36 10.90 -0.56 8.84
N THR A 37 9.67 -0.31 9.30
CA THR A 37 9.21 1.01 9.74
C THR A 37 7.94 0.89 10.57
N ARG A 38 7.75 1.79 11.55
CA ARG A 38 6.50 1.94 12.31
C ARG A 38 5.65 3.12 11.84
N ASP A 39 6.21 3.96 10.97
CA ASP A 39 5.58 5.21 10.52
C ASP A 39 4.77 5.02 9.23
N SER A 40 4.93 3.88 8.56
CA SER A 40 4.13 3.52 7.39
C SER A 40 2.79 2.93 7.82
N PHE A 41 1.75 3.15 7.01
CA PHE A 41 0.41 2.63 7.24
C PHE A 41 -0.28 2.28 5.92
N ILE A 42 -1.23 1.36 5.99
CA ILE A 42 -2.21 1.09 4.93
C ILE A 42 -3.58 1.59 5.37
N PHE A 43 -4.44 1.88 4.40
CA PHE A 43 -5.80 2.36 4.68
C PHE A 43 -6.83 1.86 3.67
N SER A 44 -8.08 1.93 4.08
CA SER A 44 -9.26 1.61 3.27
C SER A 44 -10.40 2.54 3.66
N PHE A 45 -11.05 3.12 2.65
CA PHE A 45 -12.32 3.84 2.78
C PHE A 45 -13.36 2.99 2.07
N ALA A 46 -14.32 2.43 2.80
CA ALA A 46 -15.38 1.63 2.18
C ALA A 46 -16.26 2.48 1.24
N ASN A 47 -16.40 3.77 1.54
CA ASN A 47 -17.10 4.74 0.71
C ASN A 47 -16.32 6.06 0.70
N LYS A 48 -15.91 6.51 -0.50
CA LYS A 48 -15.18 7.78 -0.71
C LYS A 48 -15.89 9.02 -0.15
N ASP A 49 -17.22 9.00 -0.07
CA ASP A 49 -18.05 10.11 0.40
C ASP A 49 -18.33 10.04 1.92
N ASN A 50 -17.92 8.96 2.60
CA ASN A 50 -18.08 8.79 4.05
C ASN A 50 -16.72 8.53 4.73
N LEU A 51 -16.09 9.60 5.21
CA LEU A 51 -14.80 9.53 5.90
C LEU A 51 -14.83 8.73 7.21
N GLN A 52 -16.01 8.55 7.84
CA GLN A 52 -16.13 7.70 9.05
C GLN A 52 -15.99 6.20 8.74
N SER A 53 -16.05 5.83 7.46
CA SER A 53 -15.77 4.46 7.02
C SER A 53 -14.28 4.12 6.92
N ALA A 54 -13.41 5.10 7.19
CA ALA A 54 -11.96 4.93 7.07
C ALA A 54 -11.42 3.95 8.12
N LYS A 55 -10.69 2.94 7.64
CA LYS A 55 -9.84 2.07 8.45
C LYS A 55 -8.39 2.37 8.12
N VAL A 56 -7.56 2.50 9.16
CA VAL A 56 -6.11 2.74 9.04
C VAL A 56 -5.37 1.74 9.90
N GLY A 57 -4.35 1.11 9.32
CA GLY A 57 -3.51 0.12 9.97
C GLY A 57 -2.05 0.53 9.84
N TYR A 58 -1.41 0.81 10.96
CA TYR A 58 0.03 1.07 10.98
C TYR A 58 0.81 -0.24 10.87
N SER A 59 2.02 -0.15 10.33
CA SER A 59 2.91 -1.28 10.33
C SER A 59 3.24 -1.71 11.76
N ASN A 60 3.31 -3.02 11.98
CA ASN A 60 3.76 -3.61 13.23
C ASN A 60 5.24 -3.30 13.53
N GLY A 61 5.99 -2.72 12.58
CA GLY A 61 7.41 -2.41 12.73
C GLY A 61 8.31 -3.64 12.69
N ASP A 62 7.83 -4.71 12.05
CA ASP A 62 8.61 -5.90 11.74
C ASP A 62 9.64 -5.63 10.63
N GLU A 63 10.48 -6.62 10.31
CA GLU A 63 11.52 -6.47 9.28
C GLU A 63 10.94 -6.33 7.85
N SER A 64 9.66 -6.69 7.67
CA SER A 64 8.99 -6.83 6.38
C SER A 64 7.91 -5.77 6.13
N SER A 65 8.06 -4.56 6.65
CA SER A 65 7.03 -3.51 6.54
C SER A 65 6.85 -2.97 5.11
N ILE A 66 7.95 -2.78 4.38
CA ILE A 66 7.95 -2.25 3.01
C ILE A 66 8.92 -3.07 2.16
N TYR A 67 8.46 -3.59 1.03
CA TYR A 67 9.34 -4.25 0.08
C TYR A 67 9.82 -3.26 -0.97
N SER A 68 11.14 -3.12 -1.06
CA SER A 68 11.82 -2.46 -2.15
C SER A 68 12.08 -3.49 -3.23
N GLY A 69 11.14 -3.61 -4.16
CA GLY A 69 11.05 -4.75 -5.07
C GLY A 69 12.11 -4.80 -6.17
N ASN A 70 11.78 -5.56 -7.21
CA ASN A 70 12.47 -5.56 -8.49
C ASN A 70 11.54 -4.98 -9.56
N ILE A 71 11.97 -4.99 -10.82
CA ILE A 71 11.22 -4.40 -11.94
C ILE A 71 9.80 -4.97 -12.14
N ASN A 72 9.49 -6.14 -11.57
CA ASN A 72 8.17 -6.78 -11.68
C ASN A 72 7.16 -6.29 -10.64
N TYR A 73 7.57 -5.43 -9.72
CA TYR A 73 6.73 -4.94 -8.62
C TYR A 73 6.72 -3.42 -8.57
N GLY A 74 5.54 -2.87 -8.27
CA GLY A 74 5.36 -1.48 -7.86
C GLY A 74 5.44 -1.36 -6.34
N PRO A 75 4.59 -0.51 -5.72
CA PRO A 75 4.47 -0.45 -4.26
C PRO A 75 4.09 -1.81 -3.68
N LEU A 76 4.74 -2.21 -2.59
CA LEU A 76 4.41 -3.41 -1.85
C LEU A 76 4.60 -3.17 -0.35
N PHE A 77 3.49 -3.26 0.37
CA PHE A 77 3.36 -3.09 1.80
C PHE A 77 3.21 -4.45 2.45
N GLY A 78 4.11 -4.74 3.39
CA GLY A 78 3.98 -5.85 4.34
C GLY A 78 4.39 -7.23 3.83
N GLY A 79 4.97 -8.03 4.72
CA GLY A 79 5.48 -9.38 4.45
C GLY A 79 4.40 -10.37 4.03
N GLY A 80 3.14 -10.08 4.35
CA GLY A 80 1.97 -10.83 3.91
C GLY A 80 1.48 -10.42 2.52
N ASN A 81 2.17 -9.50 1.84
CA ASN A 81 1.63 -8.74 0.72
C ASN A 81 0.28 -8.12 1.11
N ASP A 82 0.30 -7.34 2.19
CA ASP A 82 -0.87 -6.71 2.80
C ASP A 82 -1.53 -5.69 1.84
N LEU A 83 -0.74 -5.07 0.97
CA LEU A 83 -1.18 -4.36 -0.25
C LEU A 83 -0.01 -4.31 -1.25
N GLY A 84 -0.19 -4.81 -2.46
CA GLY A 84 0.87 -4.84 -3.48
C GLY A 84 0.39 -4.56 -4.90
N LEU A 85 1.30 -4.04 -5.72
CA LEU A 85 1.15 -3.91 -7.16
C LEU A 85 2.17 -4.81 -7.87
N SER A 86 1.69 -5.75 -8.67
CA SER A 86 2.52 -6.55 -9.58
C SER A 86 2.30 -6.09 -11.01
N VAL A 87 3.38 -5.94 -11.78
CA VAL A 87 3.31 -5.47 -13.18
C VAL A 87 2.42 -6.37 -14.05
N ASN A 88 2.44 -7.69 -13.80
CA ASN A 88 1.69 -8.65 -14.61
C ASN A 88 0.27 -8.92 -14.10
N ASN A 89 0.02 -8.69 -12.81
CA ASN A 89 -1.20 -9.13 -12.14
C ASN A 89 -2.06 -7.98 -11.58
N GLY A 90 -1.57 -6.74 -11.65
CA GLY A 90 -2.24 -5.59 -11.05
C GLY A 90 -2.15 -5.56 -9.53
N TRP A 91 -3.14 -4.93 -8.90
CA TRP A 91 -3.23 -4.75 -7.46
C TRP A 91 -3.75 -6.01 -6.76
N TYR A 92 -3.17 -6.33 -5.61
CA TYR A 92 -3.51 -7.53 -4.86
C TYR A 92 -3.24 -7.39 -3.35
N ARG A 93 -3.87 -8.29 -2.58
CA ARG A 93 -3.54 -8.61 -1.18
C ARG A 93 -3.55 -10.13 -1.00
N ASN A 94 -2.61 -10.69 -0.23
CA ASN A 94 -2.71 -12.11 0.13
C ASN A 94 -3.33 -12.33 1.52
N TYR A 95 -2.71 -11.82 2.57
CA TYR A 95 -3.22 -11.89 3.94
C TYR A 95 -2.59 -10.80 4.80
N SER A 96 -3.20 -10.52 5.96
CA SER A 96 -2.64 -9.57 6.92
C SER A 96 -1.50 -10.20 7.72
N ASN A 97 -0.35 -9.54 7.75
CA ASN A 97 0.83 -9.98 8.49
C ASN A 97 1.57 -8.80 9.14
N SER A 98 2.14 -7.92 8.32
CA SER A 98 2.90 -6.76 8.81
C SER A 98 2.02 -5.56 9.11
N TYR A 99 0.76 -5.61 8.68
CA TYR A 99 -0.27 -4.62 8.96
C TYR A 99 -1.55 -5.33 9.44
N PRO A 100 -2.38 -4.69 10.28
CA PRO A 100 -3.68 -5.24 10.64
C PRO A 100 -4.62 -5.28 9.43
N ASP A 101 -5.69 -6.08 9.52
CA ASP A 101 -6.73 -6.07 8.49
C ASP A 101 -7.50 -4.74 8.51
N VAL A 102 -7.54 -4.08 7.37
CA VAL A 102 -8.28 -2.83 7.15
C VAL A 102 -9.34 -2.97 6.05
N ASP A 103 -9.79 -4.19 5.75
CA ASP A 103 -10.79 -4.51 4.73
C ASP A 103 -10.34 -4.24 3.29
N ILE A 104 -9.04 -4.39 2.98
CA ILE A 104 -8.58 -4.44 1.59
C ILE A 104 -9.00 -5.80 1.00
N PRO A 105 -9.59 -5.84 -0.21
CA PRO A 105 -10.01 -7.09 -0.83
C PRO A 105 -8.87 -8.10 -0.95
N LEU A 106 -9.16 -9.37 -0.64
CA LEU A 106 -8.22 -10.48 -0.81
C LEU A 106 -8.04 -10.83 -2.29
N ASN A 107 -6.88 -11.38 -2.61
CA ASN A 107 -6.42 -11.74 -3.95
C ASN A 107 -6.30 -10.51 -4.86
N GLN A 108 -6.27 -10.75 -6.17
CA GLN A 108 -6.23 -9.69 -7.18
C GLN A 108 -7.57 -8.96 -7.22
N PHE A 109 -7.52 -7.63 -7.33
CA PHE A 109 -8.69 -6.79 -7.52
C PHE A 109 -8.48 -5.80 -8.67
N LYS A 110 -9.57 -5.50 -9.39
CA LYS A 110 -9.55 -4.54 -10.49
C LYS A 110 -9.57 -3.12 -9.94
N THR A 111 -8.90 -2.22 -10.64
CA THR A 111 -8.80 -0.81 -10.27
C THR A 111 -9.17 0.07 -11.45
N ASP A 112 -9.88 1.16 -11.18
CA ASP A 112 -10.17 2.18 -12.20
C ASP A 112 -8.95 3.05 -12.44
N ASP A 113 -8.28 3.46 -11.35
CA ASP A 113 -7.08 4.29 -11.40
C ASP A 113 -6.25 4.16 -10.12
N TYR A 114 -5.00 4.65 -10.14
CA TYR A 114 -4.18 4.87 -8.96
C TYR A 114 -3.27 6.08 -9.12
N GLU A 115 -3.05 6.78 -8.02
CA GLU A 115 -2.17 7.95 -7.96
C GLU A 115 -1.11 7.77 -6.89
N VAL A 116 0.06 8.36 -7.12
CA VAL A 116 1.16 8.35 -6.15
C VAL A 116 1.69 9.75 -5.94
N PHE A 117 1.68 10.20 -4.69
CA PHE A 117 2.11 11.54 -4.30
C PHE A 117 3.34 11.46 -3.39
N GLN A 118 4.31 12.34 -3.63
CA GLN A 118 5.42 12.55 -2.71
C GLN A 118 4.95 13.38 -1.51
N VAL A 119 5.32 12.97 -0.30
CA VAL A 119 5.01 13.68 0.94
C VAL A 119 6.24 14.48 1.38
N VAL A 120 6.14 15.80 1.34
CA VAL A 120 7.22 16.72 1.75
C VAL A 120 6.87 17.33 3.09
N LYS A 121 7.76 17.19 4.08
CA LYS A 121 7.60 17.85 5.38
C LYS A 121 7.70 19.37 5.21
N LYS A 122 6.82 20.10 5.88
CA LYS A 122 6.91 21.56 6.00
C LYS A 122 7.83 21.95 7.15
#